data_AF-A0A395IYX8-F1
#
_entry.id   AF-A0A395IYX8-F1
#
_cell.length_a   1.000
_cell.length_b   1.000
_cell.length_c   1.000
_cell.angle_alpha   90.00
_cell.angle_beta   90.00
_cell.angle_gamma   90.00
#
_symmetry.space_group_name_H-M   'P 1'
#
loop_
_entity.id
_entity.type
_entity.pdbx_description
1 polymer ?
#
loop_
_entity_poly.entity_id
_entity_poly.type
_entity_poly.pdbx_seq_one_letter_code
_entity_poly.pdbx_strand_id
1 'polypeptide(L)'
;MYGDIGNKLVQHAKKNSKLEHLPPYQTEMVRAVTREVRDLDKDASSILQSSKPEEEEYVRQYSDLLAAFKGHWTDIDLTGSLEPPRICSSMFGFLKDAGEIQTEYGTINLTKNSQFYVRQGDVDA
;
A
#
# COMPACT_ATOMS: atom_id res chain seq x y z
N MET A 1 -18.27 29.63 0.53
CA MET A 1 -17.16 28.94 1.23
C MET A 1 -17.52 27.47 1.34
N TYR A 2 -16.53 26.58 1.43
CA TYR A 2 -16.78 25.15 1.62
C TYR A 2 -17.53 24.90 2.93
N GLY A 3 -18.53 24.01 2.89
CA GLY A 3 -19.30 23.62 4.07
C GLY A 3 -20.41 24.58 4.50
N ASP A 4 -20.61 25.71 3.80
CA ASP A 4 -21.69 26.66 4.12
C ASP A 4 -23.08 26.02 4.02
N ILE A 5 -23.28 25.15 3.02
CA ILE A 5 -24.55 24.47 2.76
C ILE A 5 -24.80 23.41 3.84
N GLY A 6 -23.75 22.70 4.27
CA GLY A 6 -23.81 21.76 5.38
C GLY A 6 -24.18 22.44 6.70
N ASN A 7 -23.57 23.59 7.00
CA ASN A 7 -23.90 24.38 8.19
C ASN A 7 -25.37 24.85 8.18
N LYS A 8 -25.87 25.28 7.03
CA LYS A 8 -27.29 25.65 6.88
C LYS A 8 -28.23 24.46 7.07
N LEU A 9 -27.86 23.28 6.60
CA LEU A 9 -28.63 22.05 6.78
C LEU A 9 -28.73 21.67 8.28
N VAL A 10 -27.62 21.75 9.02
CA VAL A 10 -27.59 21.51 10.46
C VAL A 10 -28.45 22.52 11.23
N GLN A 11 -28.39 23.80 10.86
CA GLN A 11 -29.24 24.82 11.44
C GLN A 11 -30.74 24.57 11.16
N HIS A 12 -31.09 24.12 9.95
CA HIS A 12 -32.45 23.71 9.60
C HIS A 12 -32.91 22.52 10.45
N ALA A 13 -32.08 21.48 10.58
CA ALA A 13 -32.39 20.31 11.40
C ALA A 13 -32.62 20.70 12.88
N LYS A 14 -31.77 21.58 13.43
CA LYS A 14 -31.89 22.07 14.82
C LYS A 14 -33.17 22.87 15.05
N LYS A 15 -33.63 23.65 14.07
CA LYS A 15 -34.90 24.36 14.13
C LYS A 15 -36.07 23.39 14.05
N ASN A 16 -36.01 22.42 13.14
CA ASN A 16 -37.06 21.44 12.90
C ASN A 16 -37.24 20.47 14.07
N SER A 17 -36.19 20.16 14.83
CA SER A 17 -36.27 19.33 16.04
C SER A 17 -37.17 19.92 17.14
N LYS A 18 -37.46 21.23 17.10
CA LYS A 18 -38.35 21.90 18.06
C LYS A 18 -39.81 21.92 17.61
N LEU A 19 -40.13 21.40 16.42
CA LEU A 19 -41.50 21.34 15.91
C LEU A 19 -42.14 19.99 16.25
N GLU A 20 -43.42 20.03 16.62
CA GLU A 20 -44.27 18.86 16.90
C GLU A 20 -44.56 18.02 15.63
N HIS A 21 -44.40 18.59 14.44
CA HIS A 21 -44.63 17.92 13.15
C HIS A 21 -43.43 18.10 12.22
N LEU A 22 -43.06 17.04 11.51
CA LEU A 22 -41.87 17.04 10.65
C LEU A 22 -42.19 17.69 9.29
N PRO A 23 -41.50 18.77 8.90
CA PRO A 23 -41.64 19.35 7.58
C PRO A 23 -40.99 18.47 6.48
N PRO A 24 -41.27 18.72 5.20
CA PRO A 24 -40.74 17.95 4.08
C PRO A 24 -39.20 17.91 4.04
N TYR A 25 -38.66 16.77 3.60
CA TYR A 25 -37.22 16.59 3.44
C TYR A 25 -36.66 17.54 2.38
N GLN A 26 -35.61 18.27 2.74
CA GLN A 26 -34.98 19.26 1.86
C GLN A 26 -33.98 18.59 0.92
N THR A 27 -34.52 17.98 -0.14
CA THR A 27 -33.77 17.26 -1.17
C THR A 27 -32.69 18.12 -1.82
N GLU A 28 -32.99 19.39 -2.08
CA GLU A 28 -32.09 20.28 -2.83
C GLU A 28 -30.83 20.63 -2.05
N MET A 29 -30.94 20.87 -0.73
CA MET A 29 -29.78 21.12 0.12
C MET A 29 -28.89 19.88 0.24
N VAL A 30 -29.50 18.70 0.42
CA VAL A 30 -28.73 17.45 0.55
C VAL A 30 -28.06 17.09 -0.78
N ARG A 31 -28.74 17.29 -1.91
CA ARG A 31 -28.14 17.11 -3.24
C ARG A 31 -26.98 18.07 -3.47
N ALA A 32 -27.11 19.33 -3.05
CA ALA A 32 -26.04 20.31 -3.16
C ALA A 32 -24.81 19.91 -2.34
N VAL A 33 -24.99 19.50 -1.07
CA VAL A 33 -23.89 18.96 -0.23
C VAL A 33 -23.26 17.72 -0.86
N THR A 34 -24.08 16.81 -1.41
CA THR A 34 -23.57 15.58 -2.05
C THR A 34 -22.72 15.89 -3.29
N ARG A 35 -23.09 16.91 -4.07
CA ARG A 35 -22.30 17.37 -5.22
C ARG A 35 -20.98 17.99 -4.76
N GLU A 36 -21.05 18.89 -3.77
CA GLU A 36 -19.88 19.53 -3.18
C GLU A 36 -18.85 18.50 -2.66
N VAL A 37 -19.31 17.45 -1.96
CA VAL A 37 -18.43 16.37 -1.48
C VAL A 37 -17.78 15.61 -2.64
N ARG A 38 -18.51 15.33 -3.72
CA ARG A 38 -17.95 14.65 -4.90
C ARG A 38 -16.95 15.52 -5.65
N ASP A 39 -17.20 16.81 -5.74
CA ASP A 39 -16.29 17.75 -6.39
C ASP A 39 -14.99 17.86 -5.58
N LEU A 40 -15.09 17.98 -4.24
CA LEU A 40 -13.93 17.95 -3.34
C LEU A 40 -13.13 16.66 -3.42
N ASP A 41 -13.81 15.51 -3.47
CA ASP A 41 -13.16 14.19 -3.60
C ASP A 41 -12.42 14.05 -4.93
N LYS A 42 -13.00 14.58 -6.01
CA LYS A 42 -12.36 14.63 -7.34
C LYS A 42 -11.12 15.52 -7.33
N ASP A 43 -11.20 16.69 -6.72
CA ASP A 43 -10.06 17.61 -6.61
C ASP A 43 -8.94 17.00 -5.75
N ALA A 44 -9.28 16.39 -4.60
CA ALA A 44 -8.34 15.68 -3.75
C ALA A 44 -7.66 14.52 -4.48
N SER A 45 -8.44 13.72 -5.23
CA SER A 45 -7.91 12.62 -6.05
C SER A 45 -6.98 13.11 -7.15
N SER A 46 -7.30 14.25 -7.78
CA SER A 46 -6.44 14.87 -8.80
C SER A 46 -5.11 15.35 -8.22
N ILE A 47 -5.13 15.98 -7.03
CA ILE A 47 -3.92 16.41 -6.34
C ILE A 47 -3.05 15.19 -5.98
N LEU A 48 -3.66 14.16 -5.41
CA LEU A 48 -2.97 12.90 -5.08
C LEU A 48 -2.37 12.22 -6.32
N GLN A 49 -3.03 12.28 -7.47
CA GLN A 49 -2.47 11.77 -8.72
C GLN A 49 -1.27 12.59 -9.20
N SER A 50 -1.31 13.92 -9.03
CA SER A 50 -0.21 14.80 -9.44
C SER A 50 1.04 14.66 -8.57
N SER A 51 0.90 14.29 -7.30
CA SER A 51 2.03 14.10 -6.39
C SER A 51 2.73 12.73 -6.52
N LYS A 52 2.02 11.69 -6.97
CA LYS A 52 2.59 10.34 -7.21
C LYS A 52 3.85 10.29 -8.08
N PRO A 53 3.95 10.99 -9.22
CA PRO A 53 5.16 10.93 -10.04
C PRO A 53 6.40 11.50 -9.32
N GLU A 54 6.24 12.48 -8.43
CA GLU A 54 7.34 13.01 -7.61
C GLU A 54 7.82 11.98 -6.58
N GLU A 55 6.88 11.27 -5.94
CA GLU A 55 7.19 10.20 -5.00
C GLU A 55 7.87 9.01 -5.68
N GLU A 56 7.44 8.61 -6.87
CA GLU A 56 8.09 7.55 -7.64
C GLU A 56 9.54 7.89 -7.97
N GLU A 57 9.81 9.13 -8.37
CA GLU A 57 11.16 9.59 -8.68
C GLU A 57 12.04 9.66 -7.43
N TYR A 58 11.48 10.13 -6.30
CA TYR A 58 12.17 10.08 -5.00
C TYR A 58 12.52 8.66 -4.58
N VAL A 59 11.58 7.71 -4.73
CA VAL A 59 11.80 6.29 -4.41
C VAL A 59 12.88 5.68 -5.31
N ARG A 60 12.93 6.02 -6.60
CA ARG A 60 14.01 5.60 -7.50
C ARG A 60 15.36 6.13 -7.05
N GLN A 61 15.46 7.44 -6.81
CA GLN A 61 16.71 8.06 -6.36
C GLN A 61 17.18 7.48 -5.02
N TYR A 62 16.25 7.22 -4.10
CA TYR A 62 16.56 6.56 -2.82
C TYR A 62 17.03 5.11 -3.01
N SER A 63 16.39 4.35 -3.92
CA SER A 63 16.82 3.00 -4.27
C SER A 63 18.23 2.98 -4.87
N ASP A 64 18.54 3.92 -5.76
CA ASP A 64 19.87 4.06 -6.37
C ASP A 64 20.93 4.40 -5.31
N LEU A 65 20.60 5.30 -4.39
CA LEU A 65 21.46 5.61 -3.24
C LEU A 65 21.69 4.38 -2.35
N LEU A 66 20.63 3.63 -2.05
CA LEU A 66 20.71 2.41 -1.25
C LEU A 66 21.57 1.35 -1.94
N ALA A 67 21.43 1.17 -3.26
CA ALA A 67 22.24 0.27 -4.05
C ALA A 67 23.72 0.68 -4.05
N ALA A 68 24.01 1.98 -4.20
CA ALA A 68 25.36 2.52 -4.11
C ALA A 68 25.98 2.29 -2.72
N PHE A 69 25.19 2.47 -1.65
CA PHE A 69 25.64 2.23 -0.28
C PHE A 69 25.85 0.73 0.00
N LYS A 70 24.96 -0.14 -0.48
CA LYS A 70 25.07 -1.60 -0.36
C LYS A 70 26.27 -2.14 -1.14
N GLY A 71 26.60 -1.56 -2.29
CA GLY A 71 27.78 -1.94 -3.08
C GLY A 71 29.11 -1.81 -2.32
N HIS A 72 29.17 -1.01 -1.26
CA HIS A 72 30.36 -0.92 -0.39
C HIS A 72 30.52 -2.14 0.53
N TRP A 73 29.43 -2.83 0.85
CA TRP A 73 29.39 -3.96 1.78
C TRP A 73 28.84 -5.19 1.05
N THR A 74 29.70 -5.90 0.31
CA THR A 74 29.32 -7.13 -0.41
C THR A 74 29.07 -8.32 0.51
N ASP A 75 29.64 -8.28 1.71
CA ASP A 75 29.64 -9.41 2.65
C ASP A 75 28.45 -9.37 3.63
N ILE A 76 27.70 -8.26 3.65
CA ILE A 76 26.60 -8.03 4.60
C ILE A 76 25.35 -7.69 3.81
N ASP A 77 24.37 -8.59 3.85
CA ASP A 77 23.08 -8.32 3.23
C ASP A 77 22.21 -7.42 4.12
N LEU A 78 22.18 -6.13 3.78
CA LEU A 78 21.38 -5.11 4.47
C LEU A 78 19.88 -5.17 4.14
N THR A 79 19.48 -5.98 3.16
CA THR A 79 18.06 -6.18 2.77
C THR A 79 17.50 -7.53 3.22
N GLY A 80 18.33 -8.35 3.86
CA GLY A 80 17.94 -9.66 4.36
C GLY A 80 16.96 -9.58 5.54
N SER A 81 16.49 -10.75 5.97
CA SER A 81 15.55 -10.85 7.08
C SER A 81 16.13 -10.27 8.38
N LEU A 82 15.37 -9.41 9.05
CA LEU A 82 15.71 -8.86 10.38
C LEU A 82 15.46 -9.88 11.51
N GLU A 83 14.86 -11.03 11.21
CA GLU A 83 14.68 -12.10 12.17
C GLU A 83 15.96 -12.93 12.29
N PRO A 84 16.53 -13.10 13.50
CA PRO A 84 17.74 -13.89 13.66
C PRO A 84 17.45 -15.36 13.28
N PRO A 85 18.30 -15.98 12.44
CA PRO A 85 18.07 -17.35 11.98
C PRO A 85 18.14 -18.33 13.15
N ARG A 86 17.05 -19.08 13.36
CA ARG A 86 16.95 -20.09 14.43
C ARG A 86 17.64 -21.41 14.06
N ILE A 87 17.82 -21.69 12.76
CA ILE A 87 18.38 -22.94 12.22
C ILE A 87 19.08 -22.61 10.89
N CYS A 88 20.22 -23.24 10.59
CA CYS A 88 21.04 -22.96 9.40
C CYS A 88 20.45 -23.52 8.08
N SER A 89 19.60 -24.55 8.18
CA SER A 89 18.97 -25.21 7.03
C SER A 89 17.52 -25.56 7.34
N SER A 90 16.65 -25.26 6.37
CA SER A 90 15.20 -25.44 6.50
C SER A 90 14.67 -26.18 5.28
N MET A 91 13.66 -27.04 5.49
CA MET A 91 13.02 -27.78 4.41
C MET A 91 11.86 -26.96 3.84
N PHE A 92 11.97 -26.58 2.56
CA PHE A 92 10.95 -25.79 1.88
C PHE A 92 10.16 -26.67 0.90
N GLY A 93 8.84 -26.48 0.89
CA GLY A 93 7.94 -27.08 -0.08
C GLY A 93 7.52 -26.06 -1.13
N PHE A 94 7.63 -26.41 -2.40
CA PHE A 94 7.29 -25.50 -3.49
C PHE A 94 5.81 -25.60 -3.86
N LEU A 95 5.10 -24.48 -3.75
CA LEU A 95 3.67 -24.39 -4.07
C LEU A 95 3.38 -24.33 -5.57
N LYS A 96 4.37 -23.90 -6.37
CA LYS A 96 4.30 -23.75 -7.82
C LYS A 96 5.63 -24.17 -8.45
N ASP A 97 5.58 -24.59 -9.71
CA ASP A 97 6.78 -24.83 -10.51
C ASP A 97 7.51 -23.50 -10.72
N ALA A 98 8.80 -23.45 -10.36
CA ALA A 98 9.62 -22.26 -10.49
C ALA A 98 10.80 -22.44 -11.47
N GLY A 99 10.91 -23.64 -12.08
CA GLY A 99 11.96 -23.93 -13.05
C GLY A 99 13.30 -24.23 -12.39
N GLU A 100 14.38 -24.07 -13.15
CA GLU A 100 15.75 -24.36 -12.72
C GLU A 100 16.37 -23.11 -12.08
N ILE A 101 16.71 -23.18 -10.78
CA ILE A 101 17.41 -22.09 -10.07
C ILE A 101 18.88 -22.47 -9.88
N GLN A 102 19.78 -21.54 -10.23
CA GLN A 102 21.21 -21.68 -9.98
C GLN A 102 21.52 -21.21 -8.55
N THR A 103 22.03 -22.12 -7.73
CA THR A 103 22.67 -21.76 -6.45
C THR A 103 24.18 -21.91 -6.57
N GLU A 104 24.92 -21.39 -5.59
CA GLU A 104 26.37 -21.47 -5.55
C GLU A 104 26.94 -22.90 -5.49
N TYR A 105 26.12 -23.91 -5.15
CA TYR A 105 26.53 -25.32 -5.07
C TYR A 105 25.92 -26.23 -6.15
N GLY A 106 25.13 -25.68 -7.08
CA GLY A 106 24.60 -26.43 -8.22
C GLY A 106 23.20 -25.99 -8.65
N THR A 107 22.65 -26.69 -9.63
CA THR A 107 21.32 -26.38 -10.16
C THR A 107 20.23 -27.19 -9.50
N ILE A 108 19.21 -26.48 -8.99
CA ILE A 108 18.06 -27.09 -8.34
C ILE A 108 16.84 -26.91 -9.24
N ASN A 109 16.23 -28.04 -9.64
CA ASN A 109 15.01 -28.05 -10.44
C ASN A 109 13.78 -28.03 -9.52
N LEU A 110 13.13 -26.88 -9.45
CA LEU A 110 11.99 -26.64 -8.57
C LEU A 110 10.68 -27.09 -9.22
N THR A 111 10.26 -28.30 -8.85
CA THR A 111 8.98 -28.88 -9.26
C THR A 111 7.93 -28.73 -8.17
N LYS A 112 6.67 -28.57 -8.57
CA LYS A 112 5.53 -28.39 -7.67
C LYS A 112 5.38 -29.59 -6.76
N ASN A 113 5.14 -29.33 -5.47
CA ASN A 113 4.99 -30.33 -4.40
C ASN A 113 6.26 -31.14 -4.09
N SER A 114 7.42 -30.75 -4.61
CA SER A 114 8.69 -31.31 -4.15
C SER A 114 9.18 -30.59 -2.89
N GLN A 115 9.91 -31.32 -2.05
CA GLN A 115 10.54 -30.80 -0.84
C GLN A 115 12.05 -30.80 -1.06
N PHE A 116 12.68 -29.65 -0.83
CA PHE A 116 14.13 -29.51 -0.92
C PHE A 116 14.70 -29.03 0.41
N TYR A 117 15.92 -29.50 0.69
CA TYR A 117 16.72 -29.02 1.80
C TYR A 117 17.58 -27.88 1.29
N VAL A 118 17.30 -26.66 1.74
CA VAL A 118 17.96 -25.44 1.24
C VAL A 118 18.51 -24.67 2.44
N ARG A 119 19.70 -24.09 2.30
CA ARG A 119 20.24 -23.20 3.32
C ARG A 119 19.48 -21.89 3.29
N GLN A 120 19.30 -21.27 4.45
CA GLN A 120 18.51 -20.05 4.56
C GLN A 120 19.06 -18.91 3.67
N GLY A 121 20.38 -18.84 3.50
CA GLY A 121 21.03 -17.85 2.62
C GLY A 121 20.69 -18.00 1.13
N ASP A 122 20.32 -19.19 0.67
CA ASP A 122 19.89 -19.43 -0.73
C ASP A 122 18.39 -19.11 -0.93
N VAL A 123 17.65 -18.84 0.15
CA VAL A 123 16.20 -18.55 0.15
C VAL A 123 15.90 -17.07 0.34
N ASP A 124 16.78 -16.36 1.07
CA ASP A 124 16.61 -14.94 1.39
C ASP A 124 17.20 -14.00 0.33
N ALA A 125 17.90 -14.52 -0.69
CA ALA A 125 18.49 -13.79 -1.82
C ALA A 125 17.46 -13.46 -2.91
#